data_AF-A0A2V8IHC8-F1
#
_entry.id   AF-A0A2V8IHC8-F1
#
_cell.length_a   1.000
_cell.length_b   1.000
_cell.length_c   1.000
_cell.angle_alpha   90.00
_cell.angle_beta   90.00
_cell.angle_gamma   90.00
#
_symmetry.space_group_name_H-M   'P 1'
#
loop_
_entity.id
_entity.type
_entity.pdbx_description
1 polymer ?
#
loop_
_entity_poly.entity_id
_entity_poly.type
_entity_poly.pdbx_seq_one_letter_code
_entity_poly.pdbx_strand_id
1 'polypeptide(L)'
;MRTTLNIDDKLIAEASRLTGVTEKTSLVRMGLEALVRREAAKRLAAMGGADTRASAAPRKRRWNRRDRRGSLAKGSAGSTPISCCPAS
;
A
#
# COMPACT_ATOMS: atom_id res chain seq x y z
N MET A 1 -7.97 -12.54 -25.96
CA MET A 1 -8.95 -12.24 -27.03
C MET A 1 -8.37 -11.12 -27.88
N ARG A 2 -8.57 -11.14 -29.20
CA ARG A 2 -8.20 -10.04 -30.10
C ARG A 2 -9.47 -9.29 -30.51
N THR A 3 -9.47 -7.98 -30.30
CA THR A 3 -10.60 -7.10 -30.62
C THR A 3 -10.08 -5.84 -31.29
N THR A 4 -10.86 -5.31 -32.24
CA THR A 4 -10.56 -4.04 -32.92
C THR A 4 -11.37 -2.94 -32.23
N LEU A 5 -10.70 -1.87 -31.81
CA LEU A 5 -11.30 -0.75 -31.10
C LEU A 5 -10.93 0.55 -31.82
N ASN A 6 -11.92 1.40 -32.09
CA ASN A 6 -11.70 2.74 -32.62
C ASN A 6 -11.49 3.71 -31.44
N ILE A 7 -10.27 4.24 -31.32
CA ILE A 7 -9.86 5.12 -30.22
C ILE A 7 -9.21 6.36 -30.82
N ASP A 8 -9.43 7.52 -30.21
CA ASP A 8 -8.77 8.77 -30.61
C ASP A 8 -7.26 8.68 -30.35
N ASP A 9 -6.45 8.86 -31.41
CA ASP A 9 -4.99 8.84 -31.33
C ASP A 9 -4.43 9.95 -30.45
N LYS A 10 -5.12 11.10 -30.34
CA LYS A 10 -4.72 12.19 -29.43
C LYS A 10 -4.81 11.76 -27.97
N LEU A 11 -5.83 10.99 -27.63
CA LEU A 11 -6.01 10.46 -26.28
C LEU A 11 -4.94 9.43 -25.93
N ILE A 12 -4.61 8.54 -26.87
CA ILE A 12 -3.51 7.57 -26.72
C ILE A 12 -2.17 8.29 -26.56
N ALA A 13 -1.91 9.33 -27.36
CA ALA A 13 -0.68 10.09 -27.29
C ALA A 13 -0.52 10.79 -25.94
N GLU A 14 -1.59 11.42 -25.44
CA GLU A 14 -1.57 12.07 -24.13
C GLU A 14 -1.41 11.06 -22.99
N ALA A 15 -2.12 9.94 -23.04
CA ALA A 15 -1.99 8.87 -22.06
C ALA A 15 -0.56 8.28 -22.06
N SER A 16 0.03 8.07 -23.24
CA SER A 16 1.42 7.60 -23.38
C SER A 16 2.41 8.62 -22.82
N ARG A 17 2.22 9.92 -23.10
CA ARG A 17 3.04 11.01 -22.57
C ARG A 17 3.00 11.08 -21.04
N LEU A 18 1.83 10.91 -20.44
CA LEU A 18 1.64 11.00 -18.99
C LEU A 18 2.07 9.74 -18.23
N THR A 19 1.88 8.55 -18.82
CA THR A 19 2.18 7.27 -18.15
C THR A 19 3.54 6.69 -18.52
N GLY A 20 4.16 7.16 -19.60
CA GLY A 20 5.41 6.62 -20.14
C GLY A 20 5.27 5.26 -20.83
N VAL A 21 4.05 4.75 -21.00
CA VAL A 21 3.80 3.45 -21.63
C VAL A 21 3.66 3.61 -23.14
N THR A 22 4.46 2.85 -23.88
CA THR A 22 4.50 2.88 -25.36
C THR A 22 3.50 1.92 -26.00
N GLU A 23 3.13 0.85 -25.30
CA GLU A 23 2.19 -0.14 -25.80
C GLU A 23 0.73 0.31 -25.68
N LYS A 24 0.06 0.48 -26.83
CA LYS A 24 -1.35 0.90 -26.91
C LYS A 24 -2.30 -0.03 -26.14
N THR A 25 -2.08 -1.33 -26.21
CA THR A 25 -2.90 -2.34 -25.52
C THR A 25 -2.75 -2.25 -23.99
N SER A 26 -1.54 -2.01 -23.51
CA SER A 26 -1.25 -1.81 -22.10
C SER A 26 -1.94 -0.55 -21.57
N LEU A 27 -1.88 0.57 -22.32
CA LEU A 27 -2.61 1.80 -22.00
C LEU A 27 -4.12 1.57 -21.85
N VAL A 28 -4.73 0.87 -22.80
CA VAL A 28 -6.17 0.57 -22.77
C VAL A 28 -6.53 -0.30 -21.57
N ARG A 29 -5.74 -1.35 -21.31
CA ARG A 29 -5.95 -2.23 -20.16
C ARG A 29 -5.86 -1.45 -18.84
N MET A 30 -4.83 -0.62 -18.68
CA MET A 30 -4.66 0.23 -17.50
C MET A 30 -5.82 1.21 -17.34
N GLY A 31 -6.31 1.80 -18.43
CA GLY A 31 -7.46 2.70 -18.41
C GLY A 31 -8.74 2.01 -17.91
N LEU A 32 -9.01 0.79 -18.41
CA LEU A 32 -10.16 0.00 -17.96
C LEU A 32 -10.02 -0.40 -16.48
N GLU A 33 -8.83 -0.85 -16.05
CA GLU A 33 -8.58 -1.18 -14.65
C GLU A 33 -8.74 0.05 -13.74
N ALA A 34 -8.29 1.23 -14.17
CA ALA A 34 -8.45 2.47 -13.43
C ALA A 34 -9.92 2.86 -13.28
N LEU A 35 -10.74 2.69 -14.32
CA LEU A 35 -12.18 2.92 -14.26
C LEU A 35 -12.87 1.98 -13.28
N VAL A 36 -12.54 0.68 -13.35
CA VAL A 36 -13.08 -0.32 -12.40
C VAL A 36 -12.71 0.05 -10.96
N ARG A 37 -11.45 0.40 -10.69
CA ARG A 37 -11.02 0.82 -9.36
C ARG A 37 -11.77 2.06 -8.87
N ARG A 38 -11.95 3.06 -9.74
CA ARG A 38 -12.66 4.30 -9.40
C ARG A 38 -14.13 4.04 -9.05
N GLU A 39 -14.83 3.25 -9.84
CA GLU A 39 -16.24 2.93 -9.57
C GLU A 39 -16.42 1.97 -8.39
N ALA A 40 -15.50 1.02 -8.22
CA ALA A 40 -15.48 0.18 -7.03
C ALA A 40 -15.28 1.03 -5.76
N ALA A 41 -14.34 1.98 -5.77
CA ALA A 41 -14.11 2.89 -4.66
C ALA A 41 -15.36 3.74 -4.34
N LYS A 42 -16.04 4.26 -5.37
CA LYS A 42 -17.31 4.99 -5.18
C LYS A 42 -18.39 4.11 -4.57
N ARG A 43 -18.57 2.88 -5.05
CA ARG A 43 -19.55 1.92 -4.50
C ARG A 43 -19.22 1.58 -3.05
N LEU A 44 -17.95 1.33 -2.73
CA LEU A 44 -17.50 1.07 -1.36
C LEU A 44 -17.74 2.26 -0.44
N ALA A 45 -17.46 3.48 -0.90
CA ALA A 45 -17.73 4.70 -0.15
C ALA A 45 -19.24 4.93 0.07
N ALA A 46 -20.07 4.67 -0.95
CA ALA A 46 -21.52 4.78 -0.87
C ALA A 46 -22.13 3.75 0.10
N MET A 47 -21.51 2.59 0.28
CA MET A 47 -21.90 1.61 1.30
C MET A 47 -21.54 2.06 2.74
N GLY A 48 -20.99 3.27 2.93
CA GLY A 48 -20.86 3.91 4.24
C GLY A 48 -19.83 3.27 5.17
N GLY A 49 -19.03 2.32 4.68
CA GLY A 49 -18.30 1.39 5.52
C GLY A 49 -19.27 0.36 6.10
N ALA A 50 -19.24 -0.86 5.58
CA ALA A 50 -20.13 -1.94 6.02
C ALA A 50 -19.94 -2.31 7.51
N ASP A 51 -18.80 -1.94 8.09
CA ASP A 51 -18.48 -2.19 9.49
C ASP A 51 -18.67 -0.92 10.32
N THR A 52 -19.83 -0.82 10.97
CA THR A 52 -20.18 0.25 11.92
C THR A 52 -19.29 0.25 13.17
N ARG A 53 -18.54 -0.83 13.43
CA ARG A 53 -17.58 -0.92 14.53
C ARG A 53 -16.15 -0.66 14.08
N ALA A 54 -15.92 -0.39 12.79
CA ALA A 54 -14.59 -0.05 12.29
C ALA A 54 -14.11 1.25 12.96
N SER A 55 -13.11 1.12 13.82
CA SER A 55 -12.41 2.25 14.43
C SER A 55 -11.05 2.41 13.76
N ALA A 56 -10.65 3.65 13.51
CA ALA A 56 -9.35 3.94 12.90
C ALA A 56 -8.23 3.37 13.79
N ALA A 57 -7.31 2.60 13.18
CA ALA A 57 -6.17 2.05 13.90
C ALA A 57 -5.36 3.19 14.57
N PRO A 58 -4.83 3.00 15.80
CA PRO A 58 -4.04 4.01 16.48
C PRO A 58 -2.90 4.51 15.58
N ARG A 59 -2.86 5.81 15.34
CA ARG A 59 -1.83 6.42 14.49
C ARG A 59 -0.47 6.28 15.17
N LYS A 60 0.35 5.31 14.74
CA LYS A 60 1.74 5.20 15.20
C LYS A 60 2.56 6.39 14.69
N ARG A 61 2.56 7.49 15.44
CA ARG A 61 3.58 8.54 15.29
C ARG A 61 4.94 7.87 15.54
N ARG A 62 5.81 8.01 14.55
CA ARG A 62 7.22 7.58 14.46
C ARG A 62 7.84 7.27 15.84
N TRP A 63 8.32 6.04 16.00
CA TRP A 63 9.14 5.58 17.12
C TRP A 63 10.21 6.63 17.45
N ASN A 64 10.05 7.34 18.56
CA ASN A 64 10.98 8.35 18.98
C ASN A 64 12.22 7.60 19.49
N ARG A 65 13.33 7.69 18.74
CA ARG A 65 14.62 7.03 19.04
C ARG A 65 15.19 7.43 20.43
N ARG A 66 14.57 8.38 21.14
CA ARG A 66 14.97 8.87 22.46
C ARG A 66 14.54 7.96 23.64
N ASP A 67 13.57 7.06 23.47
CA ASP A 67 13.06 6.27 24.61
C ASP A 67 13.94 5.08 25.00
N ARG A 68 14.98 4.74 24.22
CA ARG A 68 15.86 3.61 24.51
C ARG A 68 16.90 3.87 25.62
N ARG A 69 17.03 5.11 26.12
CA ARG A 69 17.98 5.47 27.19
C ARG A 69 17.36 5.62 28.59
N GLY A 70 16.05 5.34 28.74
CA GLY A 70 15.33 5.56 29.99
C GLY A 70 15.04 4.33 30.86
N SER A 71 15.25 3.10 30.37
CA SER A 71 14.83 1.89 31.12
C SER A 71 15.94 1.14 31.86
N LEU A 72 17.16 1.69 31.93
CA LEU A 72 18.26 1.09 32.71
C LEU A 72 18.23 1.56 34.18
N ALA A 73 17.08 1.50 34.83
CA ALA A 73 16.95 1.78 36.27
C ALA A 73 15.67 1.17 36.84
N LYS A 74 15.65 -0.16 36.97
CA LYS A 74 14.90 -1.00 37.92
C LYS A 74 15.20 -2.46 37.49
N GLY A 75 16.19 -3.11 38.10
CA GLY A 75 15.97 -3.88 39.33
C GLY A 75 15.24 -5.19 38.96
N SER A 76 15.99 -6.21 38.52
CA SER A 76 16.32 -7.40 39.31
C SER A 76 15.21 -8.47 39.33
N ALA A 77 15.38 -9.51 38.51
CA ALA A 77 15.28 -10.92 38.92
C ALA A 77 15.38 -11.83 37.69
N GLY A 78 16.41 -12.68 37.68
CA GLY A 78 16.42 -14.03 37.10
C GLY A 78 15.90 -14.23 35.67
N SER A 79 16.80 -14.16 34.70
CA SER A 79 16.76 -15.12 33.57
C SER A 79 18.16 -15.26 33.00
N THR A 80 18.84 -16.36 33.32
CA THR A 80 20.08 -16.79 32.69
C THR A 80 19.89 -16.87 31.18
N PRO A 81 20.67 -16.15 30.35
CA PRO A 81 20.67 -16.38 28.92
C PRO A 81 21.35 -17.73 28.65
N ILE A 82 20.69 -18.56 27.84
CA ILE A 82 21.22 -19.84 27.34
C ILE A 82 22.56 -19.55 26.64
N SER A 83 23.60 -20.17 27.15
CA SER A 83 24.96 -20.18 26.62
C SER A 83 24.96 -20.69 25.17
N CYS A 84 25.11 -19.79 24.19
CA CYS A 84 25.60 -20.13 22.87
C CYS A 84 27.10 -19.84 22.82
N CYS A 85 27.92 -20.88 23.01
CA CYS A 85 29.33 -20.87 22.63
C CYS A 85 29.44 -21.04 21.11
N PRO A 86 30.18 -20.19 20.38
CA PRO A 86 30.79 -20.60 19.12
C PRO A 86 32.19 -21.16 19.43
N ALA A 87 32.37 -22.46 19.20
CA ALA A 87 33.69 -23.05 19.08
C ALA A 87 34.26 -22.69 17.69
N SER A 88 35.56 -22.38 17.72
CA SER A 88 36.46 -21.90 16.69
C SER A 88 36.43 -22.64 15.34
#